data_AF-A0A956Y6J3-F1
#
_entry.id   AF-A0A956Y6J3-F1
#
_cell.length_a   1.000
_cell.length_b   1.000
_cell.length_c   1.000
_cell.angle_alpha   90.00
_cell.angle_beta   90.00
_cell.angle_gamma   90.00
#
_symmetry.space_group_name_H-M   'P 1'
#
loop_
_entity.id
_entity.type
_entity.pdbx_description
1 polymer ?
#
loop_
_entity_poly.entity_id
_entity_poly.type
_entity_poly.pdbx_seq_one_letter_code
_entity_poly.pdbx_strand_id
1 'polypeptide(L)'
;MTFDDLAARFKQVNQTETAEEHDFNAEESFRLRGKVLGVLIRDARLDAARTIEDCARLLNTSSQVIESWEYGDQIPSLPQLEVLAYYLEVPISHFWGNNALENDRAQTVSKQPHYIELRNRMIGTELAQAREERQLSIQQLAEACYLDVATLQAYEQGDLAIPLTHLQIIANAVNKNMNYFLESVGYVGEILQAREDYMAFMALDEDIRRFIANPSNLAFVKIAMMFREMPTEQLRKAAEGLLDITM
;
A
#
# COMPACT_ATOMS: atom_id res chain seq x y z
N MET A 1 -48.07 -36.99 -15.01
CA MET A 1 -47.48 -35.83 -15.71
C MET A 1 -46.50 -36.39 -16.73
N THR A 2 -46.80 -36.22 -18.02
CA THR A 2 -45.98 -36.73 -19.12
C THR A 2 -44.86 -35.73 -19.45
N PHE A 3 -43.75 -36.21 -20.02
CA PHE A 3 -42.61 -35.39 -20.39
C PHE A 3 -42.99 -34.22 -21.34
N ASP A 4 -44.04 -34.42 -22.14
CA ASP A 4 -44.57 -33.41 -23.06
C ASP A 4 -45.24 -32.22 -22.34
N ASP A 5 -45.84 -32.43 -21.17
CA ASP A 5 -46.43 -31.37 -20.35
C ASP A 5 -45.34 -30.46 -19.73
N LEU A 6 -44.19 -31.02 -19.40
CA LEU A 6 -43.03 -30.29 -18.90
C LEU A 6 -42.37 -29.47 -20.02
N ALA A 7 -42.25 -30.04 -21.22
CA ALA A 7 -41.72 -29.35 -22.38
C ALA A 7 -42.62 -28.18 -22.84
N ALA A 8 -43.94 -28.35 -22.80
CA ALA A 8 -44.90 -27.30 -23.12
C ALA A 8 -44.84 -26.14 -22.11
N ARG A 9 -44.68 -26.44 -20.81
CA ARG A 9 -44.51 -25.42 -19.75
C ARG A 9 -43.19 -24.68 -19.87
N PHE A 10 -42.08 -25.36 -20.19
CA PHE A 10 -40.81 -24.69 -20.46
C PHE A 10 -40.86 -23.77 -21.69
N LYS A 11 -41.62 -24.16 -22.71
CA LYS A 11 -41.83 -23.33 -23.91
C LYS A 11 -42.73 -22.12 -23.63
N GLN A 12 -43.71 -22.25 -22.73
CA GLN A 12 -44.52 -21.11 -22.25
C GLN A 12 -43.74 -20.17 -21.33
N VAL A 13 -42.90 -20.67 -20.42
CA VAL A 13 -42.03 -19.83 -19.58
C VAL A 13 -41.04 -19.05 -20.45
N ASN A 14 -40.40 -19.71 -21.43
CA ASN A 14 -39.51 -19.04 -22.39
C ASN A 14 -40.23 -18.12 -23.40
N GLN A 15 -41.56 -18.26 -23.57
CA GLN A 15 -42.38 -17.33 -24.38
C GLN A 15 -42.98 -16.19 -23.56
N THR A 16 -43.00 -16.30 -22.22
CA THR A 16 -43.45 -15.24 -21.30
C THR A 16 -42.27 -14.39 -20.83
N GLU A 17 -41.06 -14.96 -20.81
CA GLU A 17 -39.79 -14.22 -20.89
C GLU A 17 -39.53 -13.78 -22.34
N THR A 18 -40.52 -13.16 -22.98
CA THR A 18 -40.20 -12.14 -23.98
C THR A 18 -39.25 -11.19 -23.30
N ALA A 19 -38.02 -11.11 -23.83
CA ALA A 19 -37.02 -10.14 -23.49
C ALA A 19 -37.70 -8.83 -23.08
N GLU A 20 -37.68 -8.53 -21.78
CA GLU A 20 -37.74 -7.14 -21.37
C GLU A 20 -36.52 -6.53 -22.03
N GLU A 21 -36.73 -5.93 -23.21
CA GLU A 21 -35.87 -4.89 -23.72
C GLU A 21 -35.81 -3.88 -22.58
N HIS A 22 -34.80 -4.01 -21.73
CA HIS A 22 -34.43 -2.98 -20.79
C HIS A 22 -33.99 -1.83 -21.69
N ASP A 23 -34.94 -0.99 -22.07
CA ASP A 23 -34.74 0.13 -22.97
C ASP A 23 -33.59 0.92 -22.37
N PHE A 24 -32.42 0.85 -23.01
CA PHE A 24 -31.20 1.38 -22.46
C PHE A 24 -31.36 2.90 -22.44
N ASN A 25 -31.78 3.43 -21.30
CA ASN A 25 -31.93 4.85 -21.12
C ASN A 25 -30.53 5.45 -20.94
N ALA A 26 -29.95 5.88 -22.08
CA ALA A 26 -28.61 6.47 -22.12
C ALA A 26 -28.49 7.69 -21.20
N GLU A 27 -29.54 8.50 -21.09
CA GLU A 27 -29.56 9.69 -20.23
C GLU A 27 -29.48 9.34 -18.75
N GLU A 28 -30.28 8.36 -18.32
CA GLU A 28 -30.23 7.85 -16.94
C GLU A 28 -28.88 7.17 -16.65
N SER A 29 -28.33 6.43 -17.61
CA SER A 29 -27.00 5.83 -17.50
C SER A 29 -25.89 6.88 -17.35
N PHE A 30 -25.93 7.96 -18.13
CA PHE A 30 -24.97 9.06 -18.01
C PHE A 30 -25.06 9.72 -16.64
N ARG A 31 -26.28 9.98 -16.16
CA ARG A 31 -26.50 10.60 -14.84
C ARG A 31 -25.97 9.71 -13.71
N LEU A 32 -26.30 8.42 -13.72
CA LEU A 32 -25.83 7.48 -12.68
C LEU A 32 -24.31 7.36 -12.69
N ARG A 33 -23.68 7.23 -13.86
CA ARG A 33 -22.21 7.18 -13.98
C ARG A 33 -21.55 8.48 -13.51
N GLY A 34 -22.15 9.64 -13.81
CA GLY A 34 -21.67 10.94 -13.34
C GLY A 34 -21.67 11.03 -11.81
N LYS A 35 -22.73 10.56 -11.15
CA LYS A 35 -22.79 10.52 -9.67
C LYS A 35 -21.75 9.58 -9.06
N VAL A 36 -21.57 8.38 -9.63
CA VAL A 36 -20.53 7.44 -9.18
C VAL A 36 -19.14 8.05 -9.33
N LEU A 37 -18.84 8.62 -10.50
CA LEU A 37 -17.56 9.28 -10.76
C LEU A 37 -17.30 10.43 -9.77
N GLY A 38 -18.31 11.25 -9.49
CA GLY A 38 -18.19 12.34 -8.52
C GLY A 38 -17.83 11.86 -7.12
N VAL A 39 -18.43 10.75 -6.66
CA VAL A 39 -18.07 10.10 -5.39
C VAL A 39 -16.61 9.65 -5.39
N LEU A 40 -16.13 9.02 -6.46
CA LEU A 40 -14.74 8.55 -6.56
C LEU A 40 -13.73 9.70 -6.61
N ILE A 41 -14.05 10.80 -7.30
CA ILE A 41 -13.21 12.02 -7.30
C ILE A 41 -13.09 12.59 -5.89
N ARG A 42 -14.22 12.72 -5.18
CA ARG A 42 -14.24 13.24 -3.82
C ARG A 42 -13.44 12.34 -2.87
N ASP A 43 -13.63 11.04 -3.00
CA ASP A 43 -12.96 10.03 -2.19
C ASP A 43 -11.43 10.07 -2.38
N ALA A 44 -10.95 10.00 -3.62
CA ALA A 44 -9.53 10.15 -3.95
C ALA A 44 -8.95 11.48 -3.44
N ARG A 45 -9.71 12.58 -3.54
CA ARG A 45 -9.28 13.89 -3.05
C ARG A 45 -9.10 13.90 -1.53
N LEU A 46 -10.06 13.32 -0.80
CA LEU A 46 -10.03 13.25 0.65
C LEU A 46 -8.92 12.32 1.14
N ASP A 47 -8.73 11.17 0.49
CA ASP A 47 -7.62 10.26 0.79
C ASP A 47 -6.28 11.00 0.62
N ALA A 48 -6.09 11.70 -0.50
CA ALA A 48 -4.88 12.50 -0.76
C ALA A 48 -4.76 13.78 0.10
N ALA A 49 -5.70 14.02 1.02
CA ALA A 49 -5.76 15.20 1.88
C ALA A 49 -5.64 16.54 1.11
N ARG A 50 -6.31 16.63 -0.05
CA ARG A 50 -6.33 17.83 -0.90
C ARG A 50 -7.63 18.61 -0.73
N THR A 51 -7.55 19.94 -0.83
CA THR A 51 -8.74 20.79 -0.83
C THR A 51 -9.32 20.90 -2.24
N ILE A 52 -10.56 21.39 -2.33
CA ILE A 52 -11.22 21.66 -3.61
C ILE A 52 -10.46 22.75 -4.37
N GLU A 53 -9.96 23.76 -3.65
CA GLU A 53 -9.16 24.86 -4.18
C GLU A 53 -7.84 24.37 -4.79
N ASP A 54 -7.22 23.35 -4.20
CA ASP A 54 -6.00 22.76 -4.74
C ASP A 54 -6.24 22.10 -6.10
N CYS A 55 -7.31 21.31 -6.22
CA CYS A 55 -7.71 20.70 -7.49
C CYS A 55 -8.12 21.75 -8.54
N ALA A 56 -8.83 22.80 -8.12
CA ALA A 56 -9.22 23.89 -9.00
C ALA A 56 -8.00 24.63 -9.57
N ARG A 57 -7.04 24.94 -8.70
CA ARG A 57 -5.77 25.58 -9.08
C ARG A 57 -4.96 24.72 -10.04
N LEU A 58 -4.86 23.41 -9.78
CA LEU A 58 -4.16 22.44 -10.63
C LEU A 58 -4.70 22.46 -12.07
N LEU A 59 -6.02 22.45 -12.22
CA LEU A 59 -6.69 22.36 -13.52
C LEU A 59 -6.99 23.72 -14.15
N ASN A 60 -6.54 24.81 -13.52
CA ASN A 60 -6.84 26.18 -13.92
C ASN A 60 -8.36 26.41 -14.13
N THR A 61 -9.16 25.94 -13.16
CA THR A 61 -10.62 26.08 -13.13
C THR A 61 -11.07 26.66 -11.78
N SER A 62 -12.38 26.80 -11.58
CA SER A 62 -12.96 27.31 -10.33
C SER A 62 -13.31 26.18 -9.36
N SER A 63 -13.32 26.46 -8.05
CA SER A 63 -13.74 25.49 -7.02
C SER A 63 -15.17 25.00 -7.26
N GLN A 64 -16.06 25.85 -7.79
CA GLN A 64 -17.44 25.47 -8.13
C GLN A 64 -17.50 24.38 -9.21
N VAL A 65 -16.58 24.40 -10.18
CA VAL A 65 -16.51 23.35 -11.21
C VAL A 65 -16.09 22.02 -10.58
N ILE A 66 -15.08 22.03 -9.70
CA ILE A 66 -14.66 20.82 -8.98
C ILE A 66 -15.78 20.28 -8.09
N GLU A 67 -16.48 21.14 -7.34
CA GLU A 67 -17.66 20.75 -6.57
C GLU A 67 -18.72 20.13 -7.45
N SER A 68 -19.04 20.73 -8.61
CA SER A 68 -20.03 20.19 -9.54
C SER A 68 -19.66 18.81 -10.09
N TRP A 69 -18.35 18.52 -10.22
CA TRP A 69 -17.86 17.18 -10.56
C TRP A 69 -18.05 16.19 -9.42
N GLU A 70 -17.71 16.57 -8.18
CA GLU A 70 -17.91 15.72 -7.00
C GLU A 70 -19.39 15.43 -6.72
N TYR A 71 -20.27 16.39 -7.03
CA TYR A 71 -21.71 16.18 -6.99
C TYR A 71 -22.22 15.38 -8.19
N GLY A 72 -21.45 15.21 -9.26
CA GLY A 72 -21.86 14.50 -10.49
C GLY A 72 -22.86 15.26 -11.35
N ASP A 73 -22.90 16.59 -11.22
CA ASP A 73 -23.75 17.49 -12.04
C ASP A 73 -23.05 17.88 -13.35
N GLN A 74 -21.72 17.97 -13.32
CA GLN A 74 -20.86 18.01 -14.49
C GLN A 74 -19.86 16.85 -14.43
N ILE A 75 -19.22 16.54 -15.56
CA ILE A 75 -18.27 15.43 -15.67
C ILE A 75 -16.95 15.99 -16.22
N PRO A 76 -15.78 15.71 -15.61
CA PRO A 76 -14.50 16.09 -16.16
C PRO A 76 -14.23 15.32 -17.46
N SER A 77 -13.48 15.95 -18.37
CA SER A 77 -12.90 15.23 -19.50
C SER A 77 -11.82 14.23 -19.05
N LEU A 78 -11.53 13.23 -19.88
CA LEU A 78 -10.48 12.25 -19.57
C LEU A 78 -9.11 12.91 -19.27
N PRO A 79 -8.61 13.92 -20.03
CA PRO A 79 -7.36 14.59 -19.67
C PRO A 79 -7.39 15.30 -18.32
N GLN A 80 -8.53 15.91 -17.95
CA GLN A 80 -8.69 16.52 -16.62
C GLN A 80 -8.67 15.44 -15.53
N LEU A 81 -9.27 14.29 -15.80
CA LEU A 81 -9.27 13.15 -14.89
C LEU A 81 -7.89 12.49 -14.77
N GLU A 82 -7.10 12.44 -15.84
CA GLU A 82 -5.71 11.98 -15.82
C GLU A 82 -4.81 12.89 -14.97
N VAL A 83 -4.97 14.21 -15.11
CA VAL A 83 -4.25 15.19 -14.29
C VAL A 83 -4.65 15.07 -12.82
N LEU A 84 -5.94 14.85 -12.53
CA LEU A 84 -6.39 14.55 -11.17
C LEU A 84 -5.84 13.22 -10.66
N ALA A 85 -5.86 12.15 -11.45
CA ALA A 85 -5.33 10.85 -11.06
C ALA A 85 -3.86 10.95 -10.64
N TYR A 86 -3.06 11.65 -11.45
CA TYR A 86 -1.66 11.93 -11.14
C TYR A 86 -1.50 12.73 -9.84
N TYR A 87 -2.25 13.83 -9.69
CA TYR A 87 -2.12 14.72 -8.53
C TYR A 87 -2.62 14.13 -7.21
N LEU A 88 -3.64 13.26 -7.30
CA LEU A 88 -4.23 12.56 -6.16
C LEU A 88 -3.55 11.22 -5.88
N GLU A 89 -2.51 10.87 -6.65
CA GLU A 89 -1.70 9.65 -6.48
C GLU A 89 -2.53 8.35 -6.57
N VAL A 90 -3.56 8.32 -7.42
CA VAL A 90 -4.40 7.14 -7.68
C VAL A 90 -4.22 6.63 -9.11
N PRO A 91 -4.27 5.30 -9.35
CA PRO A 91 -4.26 4.79 -10.72
C PRO A 91 -5.50 5.29 -11.46
N ILE A 92 -5.36 5.61 -12.76
CA ILE A 92 -6.48 6.12 -13.55
C ILE A 92 -7.70 5.19 -13.45
N SER A 93 -7.51 3.87 -13.47
CA SER A 93 -8.55 2.86 -13.33
C SER A 93 -9.38 2.93 -12.05
N HIS A 94 -8.95 3.67 -11.02
CA HIS A 94 -9.74 3.92 -9.82
C HIS A 94 -11.13 4.50 -10.17
N PHE A 95 -11.20 5.47 -11.09
CA PHE A 95 -12.46 6.11 -11.46
C PHE A 95 -13.38 5.28 -12.38
N TRP A 96 -13.00 4.02 -12.67
CA TRP A 96 -13.74 3.09 -13.53
C TRP A 96 -14.50 2.05 -12.68
N GLY A 97 -14.19 1.95 -11.39
CA GLY A 97 -14.73 0.92 -10.49
C GLY A 97 -15.89 1.42 -9.62
N ASN A 98 -16.42 0.50 -8.78
CA ASN A 98 -17.46 0.78 -7.79
C ASN A 98 -16.93 0.88 -6.35
N ASN A 99 -15.61 0.82 -6.16
CA ASN A 99 -15.01 0.75 -4.83
C ASN A 99 -14.35 2.10 -4.48
N ALA A 100 -14.83 2.73 -3.40
CA ALA A 100 -14.10 3.81 -2.74
C ALA A 100 -12.81 3.26 -2.10
N LEU A 101 -11.79 4.11 -2.01
CA LEU A 101 -10.59 3.89 -1.23
C LEU A 101 -10.98 3.85 0.25
N GLU A 102 -10.61 2.78 0.95
CA GLU A 102 -10.84 2.71 2.39
C GLU A 102 -10.05 3.82 3.10
N ASN A 103 -10.75 4.67 3.83
CA ASN A 103 -10.20 5.87 4.45
C ASN A 103 -9.46 5.53 5.76
N ASP A 104 -8.29 4.90 5.64
CA ASP A 104 -7.42 4.53 6.76
C ASP A 104 -6.63 5.73 7.32
N ARG A 105 -6.40 6.78 6.52
CA ARG A 105 -5.51 7.89 6.85
C ARG A 105 -5.99 8.76 8.01
N ALA A 106 -7.30 8.99 8.14
CA ALA A 106 -7.86 9.86 9.18
C ALA A 106 -7.70 9.29 10.61
N GLN A 107 -7.67 7.96 10.76
CA GLN A 107 -7.48 7.33 12.07
C GLN A 107 -6.02 7.41 12.56
N THR A 108 -5.07 7.45 11.63
CA THR A 108 -3.62 7.46 11.89
C THR A 108 -3.13 8.72 12.59
N VAL A 109 -3.66 9.90 12.22
CA VAL A 109 -3.18 11.18 12.76
C VAL A 109 -3.46 11.34 14.26
N SER A 110 -4.59 10.80 14.74
CA SER A 110 -5.01 10.94 16.13
C SER A 110 -4.17 10.17 17.17
N LYS A 111 -3.35 9.21 16.73
CA LYS A 111 -2.51 8.35 17.60
C LYS A 111 -1.02 8.75 17.64
N GLN A 112 -0.62 9.80 16.92
CA GLN A 112 0.80 10.17 16.75
C GLN A 112 1.56 10.50 18.05
N PRO A 113 1.03 11.30 19.00
CA PRO A 113 1.81 11.68 20.19
C PRO A 113 2.19 10.47 21.07
N HIS A 114 1.28 9.51 21.22
CA HIS A 114 1.53 8.31 22.02
C HIS A 114 2.54 7.36 21.35
N TYR A 115 2.59 7.35 20.02
CA TYR A 115 3.58 6.56 19.26
C TYR A 115 5.01 7.04 19.52
N ILE A 116 5.27 8.35 19.45
CA ILE A 116 6.62 8.91 19.59
C ILE A 116 7.20 8.61 20.97
N GLU A 117 6.42 8.83 22.04
CA GLU A 117 6.85 8.57 23.41
C GLU A 117 7.16 7.09 23.64
N LEU A 118 6.28 6.20 23.16
CA LEU A 118 6.48 4.76 23.26
C LEU A 118 7.76 4.32 22.53
N ARG A 119 7.99 4.83 21.31
CA ARG A 119 9.18 4.48 20.53
C ARG A 119 10.47 4.98 21.15
N ASN A 120 10.50 6.20 21.69
CA ASN A 120 11.69 6.70 22.37
C ASN A 120 12.10 5.77 23.53
N ARG A 121 11.13 5.26 24.30
CA ARG A 121 11.38 4.28 25.37
C ARG A 121 11.86 2.92 24.86
N MET A 122 11.28 2.42 23.78
CA MET A 122 11.72 1.17 23.15
C MET A 122 13.16 1.28 22.65
N ILE A 123 13.50 2.34 21.91
CA ILE A 123 14.85 2.58 21.39
C ILE A 123 15.85 2.73 22.55
N GLY A 124 15.48 3.43 23.62
CA GLY A 124 16.31 3.53 24.84
C GLY A 124 16.60 2.14 25.45
N THR A 125 15.59 1.29 25.52
CA THR A 125 15.71 -0.08 26.02
C THR A 125 16.59 -0.94 25.12
N GLU A 126 16.41 -0.87 23.80
CA GLU A 126 17.23 -1.55 22.79
C GLU A 126 18.71 -1.11 22.88
N LEU A 127 18.95 0.17 23.15
CA LEU A 127 20.29 0.71 23.32
C LEU A 127 20.96 0.20 24.59
N ALA A 128 20.23 0.20 25.72
CA ALA A 128 20.70 -0.38 26.98
C ALA A 128 21.06 -1.87 26.80
N GLN A 129 20.18 -2.63 26.13
CA GLN A 129 20.43 -4.03 25.80
C GLN A 129 21.68 -4.20 24.92
N ALA A 130 21.82 -3.43 23.84
CA ALA A 130 22.97 -3.52 22.95
C ALA A 130 24.29 -3.15 23.65
N ARG A 131 24.26 -2.19 24.58
CA ARG A 131 25.41 -1.86 25.44
C ARG A 131 25.77 -3.02 26.37
N GLU A 132 24.80 -3.64 27.01
CA GLU A 132 24.99 -4.77 27.92
C GLU A 132 25.49 -6.03 27.21
N GLU A 133 25.00 -6.32 26.00
CA GLU A 133 25.51 -7.39 25.14
C GLU A 133 27.00 -7.20 24.80
N ARG A 134 27.43 -5.94 24.69
CA ARG A 134 28.84 -5.55 24.53
C ARG A 134 29.63 -5.49 25.85
N GLN A 135 28.97 -5.73 26.99
CA GLN A 135 29.56 -5.66 28.33
C GLN A 135 30.20 -4.30 28.64
N LEU A 136 29.70 -3.22 28.02
CA LEU A 136 30.18 -1.87 28.24
C LEU A 136 29.48 -1.25 29.44
N SER A 137 30.26 -0.59 30.30
CA SER A 137 29.67 0.32 31.29
C SER A 137 29.13 1.57 30.60
N ILE A 138 28.19 2.24 31.26
CA ILE A 138 27.63 3.50 30.74
C ILE A 138 28.72 4.57 30.57
N GLN A 139 29.74 4.59 31.45
CA GLN A 139 30.87 5.52 31.35
C GLN A 139 31.72 5.23 30.12
N GLN A 140 32.01 3.95 29.84
CA GLN A 140 32.81 3.55 28.67
C GLN A 140 32.10 3.91 27.36
N LEU A 141 30.78 3.68 27.28
CA LEU A 141 30.03 4.04 26.09
C LEU A 141 29.92 5.56 25.91
N ALA A 142 29.68 6.31 27.00
CA ALA A 142 29.62 7.76 27.00
C ALA A 142 30.93 8.38 26.49
N GLU A 143 32.07 7.90 27.01
CA GLU A 143 33.41 8.32 26.56
C GLU A 143 33.63 8.01 25.08
N ALA A 144 33.31 6.79 24.63
CA ALA A 144 33.46 6.37 23.24
C ALA A 144 32.61 7.20 22.26
N CYS A 145 31.46 7.73 22.72
CA CYS A 145 30.54 8.51 21.89
C CYS A 145 30.71 10.03 22.05
N TYR A 146 31.63 10.49 22.92
CA TYR A 146 31.76 11.90 23.31
C TYR A 146 30.45 12.50 23.85
N LEU A 147 29.77 11.74 24.72
CA LEU A 147 28.51 12.14 25.37
C LEU A 147 28.68 12.18 26.89
N ASP A 148 27.86 12.99 27.55
CA ASP A 148 27.78 12.99 29.01
C ASP A 148 27.05 11.73 29.50
N VAL A 149 27.55 11.14 30.59
CA VAL A 149 26.95 9.93 31.20
C VAL A 149 25.48 10.15 31.54
N ALA A 150 25.13 11.31 32.09
CA ALA A 150 23.75 11.65 32.43
C ALA A 150 22.83 11.69 31.21
N THR A 151 23.33 12.21 30.08
CA THR A 151 22.59 12.27 28.82
C THR A 151 22.36 10.86 28.25
N LEU A 152 23.39 10.03 28.23
CA LEU A 152 23.28 8.64 27.77
C LEU A 152 22.32 7.83 28.66
N GLN A 153 22.33 8.10 29.97
CA GLN A 153 21.42 7.46 30.92
C GLN A 153 19.96 7.87 30.70
N ALA A 154 19.71 9.16 30.43
CA ALA A 154 18.38 9.66 30.08
C ALA A 154 17.87 9.10 28.74
N TYR A 155 18.76 8.86 27.78
CA TYR A 155 18.44 8.15 26.53
C TYR A 155 18.02 6.70 26.80
N GLU A 156 18.79 5.93 27.57
CA GLU A 156 18.48 4.53 27.89
C GLU A 156 17.16 4.37 28.66
N GLN A 157 16.80 5.35 29.50
CA GLN A 157 15.54 5.35 30.24
C GLN A 157 14.34 5.81 29.40
N GLY A 158 14.60 6.42 28.24
CA GLY A 158 13.57 7.03 27.39
C GLY A 158 13.01 8.36 27.94
N ASP A 159 13.68 8.96 28.93
CA ASP A 159 13.32 10.26 29.51
C ASP A 159 13.68 11.41 28.58
N LEU A 160 14.68 11.21 27.72
CA LEU A 160 15.10 12.16 26.70
C LEU A 160 15.06 11.50 25.31
N ALA A 161 14.43 12.17 24.36
CA ALA A 161 14.43 11.73 22.97
C ALA A 161 15.87 11.75 22.41
N ILE A 162 16.26 10.69 21.72
CA ILE A 162 17.63 10.51 21.20
C ILE A 162 17.73 11.21 19.84
N PRO A 163 18.60 12.21 19.65
CA PRO A 163 18.88 12.76 18.33
C PRO A 163 19.42 11.67 17.39
N LEU A 164 18.96 11.64 16.14
CA LEU A 164 19.33 10.58 15.18
C LEU A 164 20.85 10.45 15.00
N THR A 165 21.58 11.57 14.98
CA THR A 165 23.05 11.57 14.87
C THR A 165 23.72 10.93 16.09
N HIS A 166 23.20 11.16 17.30
CA HIS A 166 23.68 10.49 18.50
C HIS A 166 23.38 9.00 18.45
N LEU A 167 22.15 8.62 18.06
CA LEU A 167 21.78 7.22 17.91
C LEU A 167 22.71 6.49 16.91
N GLN A 168 23.10 7.15 15.83
CA GLN A 168 23.98 6.58 14.81
C GLN A 168 25.42 6.37 15.31
N ILE A 169 25.94 7.32 16.09
CA ILE A 169 27.25 7.19 16.76
C ILE A 169 27.21 6.07 17.80
N ILE A 170 26.18 6.06 18.65
CA ILE A 170 26.01 5.05 19.70
C ILE A 170 25.83 3.66 19.09
N ALA A 171 25.00 3.53 18.05
CA ALA A 171 24.80 2.30 17.29
C ALA A 171 26.15 1.71 16.85
N ASN A 172 26.99 2.50 16.17
CA ASN A 172 28.32 2.05 15.76
C ASN A 172 29.18 1.62 16.96
N ALA A 173 29.15 2.38 18.05
CA ALA A 173 29.88 2.07 19.28
C ALA A 173 29.40 0.77 19.96
N VAL A 174 28.16 0.31 19.71
CA VAL A 174 27.60 -0.96 20.20
C VAL A 174 27.50 -2.08 19.14
N ASN A 175 28.10 -1.93 17.95
CA ASN A 175 27.94 -2.83 16.77
C ASN A 175 26.53 -2.87 16.17
N LYS A 176 25.69 -1.92 16.57
CA LYS A 176 24.39 -1.60 16.01
C LYS A 176 24.55 -1.13 14.56
N ASN A 177 23.69 -1.57 13.64
CA ASN A 177 23.32 -0.74 12.49
C ASN A 177 21.99 -0.04 12.81
N MET A 178 21.62 0.96 12.01
CA MET A 178 20.36 1.70 12.24
C MET A 178 19.12 0.82 12.14
N ASN A 179 19.17 -0.24 11.32
CA ASN A 179 18.04 -1.16 11.13
C ASN A 179 17.64 -1.88 12.42
N TYR A 180 18.57 -2.05 13.36
CA TYR A 180 18.27 -2.62 14.68
C TYR A 180 17.26 -1.79 15.48
N PHE A 181 17.24 -0.46 15.29
CA PHE A 181 16.37 0.46 16.02
C PHE A 181 15.15 0.92 15.21
N LEU A 182 15.04 0.49 13.95
CA LEU A 182 13.87 0.82 13.13
C LEU A 182 12.64 0.11 13.67
N GLU A 183 11.49 0.79 13.58
CA GLU A 183 10.22 0.13 13.87
C GLU A 183 9.99 -1.01 12.88
N SER A 184 9.71 -2.18 13.41
CA SER A 184 9.42 -3.40 12.64
C SER A 184 8.03 -3.95 12.92
N VAL A 185 7.32 -3.42 13.92
CA VAL A 185 6.01 -3.90 14.38
C VAL A 185 5.01 -2.74 14.44
N GLY A 186 3.82 -2.94 13.86
CA GLY A 186 2.72 -2.00 13.89
C GLY A 186 2.66 -1.06 12.68
N TYR A 187 1.60 -0.26 12.64
CA TYR A 187 1.16 0.46 11.43
C TYR A 187 2.23 1.33 10.75
N VAL A 188 3.03 2.06 11.54
CA VAL A 188 4.11 2.90 10.96
C VAL A 188 5.22 2.03 10.37
N GLY A 189 5.61 0.95 11.05
CA GLY A 189 6.60 -0.01 10.54
C GLY A 189 6.15 -0.67 9.24
N GLU A 190 4.89 -1.10 9.19
CA GLU A 190 4.28 -1.69 7.99
C GLU A 190 4.30 -0.74 6.78
N ILE A 191 3.99 0.54 6.97
CA ILE A 191 4.05 1.55 5.91
C ILE A 191 5.49 1.79 5.45
N LEU A 192 6.44 1.90 6.39
CA LEU A 192 7.85 2.10 6.05
C LEU A 192 8.38 0.91 5.25
N GLN A 193 8.06 -0.31 5.68
CA GLN A 193 8.45 -1.53 4.96
C GLN A 193 7.82 -1.59 3.57
N ALA A 194 6.52 -1.27 3.44
CA ALA A 194 5.84 -1.25 2.15
C ALA A 194 6.50 -0.26 1.16
N ARG A 195 7.02 0.87 1.64
CA ARG A 195 7.77 1.83 0.80
C ARG A 195 9.10 1.26 0.32
N GLU A 196 9.87 0.64 1.21
CA GLU A 196 11.13 -0.01 0.84
C GLU A 196 10.89 -1.16 -0.16
N ASP A 197 9.87 -1.98 0.08
CA ASP A 197 9.47 -3.08 -0.82
C ASP A 197 9.06 -2.54 -2.20
N TYR A 198 8.32 -1.43 -2.24
CA TYR A 198 7.96 -0.76 -3.48
C TYR A 198 9.21 -0.25 -4.22
N MET A 199 10.14 0.40 -3.52
CA MET A 199 11.40 0.87 -4.12
C MET A 199 12.23 -0.28 -4.65
N ALA A 200 12.34 -1.38 -3.91
CA ALA A 200 13.04 -2.59 -4.34
C ALA A 200 12.37 -3.22 -5.57
N PHE A 201 11.04 -3.30 -5.60
CA PHE A 201 10.29 -3.78 -6.76
C PHE A 201 10.51 -2.87 -7.98
N MET A 202 10.51 -1.55 -7.79
CA MET A 202 10.78 -0.58 -8.85
C MET A 202 12.24 -0.59 -9.32
N ALA A 203 13.18 -1.14 -8.56
CA ALA A 203 14.55 -1.31 -9.00
C ALA A 203 14.76 -2.53 -9.93
N LEU A 204 13.77 -3.44 -10.03
CA LEU A 204 13.83 -4.57 -10.95
C LEU A 204 13.71 -4.13 -12.42
N ASP A 205 14.28 -4.95 -13.31
CA ASP A 205 14.18 -4.74 -14.76
C ASP A 205 12.71 -4.72 -15.21
N GLU A 206 12.42 -3.94 -16.25
CA GLU A 206 11.05 -3.67 -16.67
C GLU A 206 10.29 -4.93 -17.10
N ASP A 207 10.96 -5.83 -17.82
CA ASP A 207 10.41 -7.11 -18.26
C ASP A 207 10.05 -8.01 -17.08
N ILE A 208 10.91 -8.09 -16.06
CA ILE A 208 10.65 -8.82 -14.81
C ILE A 208 9.44 -8.23 -14.09
N ARG A 209 9.39 -6.89 -13.91
CA ARG A 209 8.25 -6.22 -13.26
C ARG A 209 6.94 -6.49 -13.99
N ARG A 210 6.93 -6.37 -15.32
CA ARG A 210 5.75 -6.65 -16.16
C ARG A 210 5.32 -8.11 -16.06
N PHE A 211 6.29 -9.04 -16.02
CA PHE A 211 6.00 -10.46 -15.87
C PHE A 211 5.33 -10.76 -14.52
N ILE A 212 5.89 -10.25 -13.41
CA ILE A 212 5.37 -10.47 -12.06
C ILE A 212 4.01 -9.78 -11.85
N ALA A 213 3.83 -8.58 -12.39
CA ALA A 213 2.59 -7.81 -12.24
C ALA A 213 1.39 -8.43 -12.99
N ASN A 214 1.61 -9.37 -13.90
CA ASN A 214 0.53 -10.04 -14.62
C ASN A 214 -0.04 -11.20 -13.78
N PRO A 215 -1.33 -11.17 -13.38
CA PRO A 215 -1.93 -12.23 -12.57
C PRO A 215 -1.89 -13.61 -13.20
N SER A 216 -1.92 -13.71 -14.53
CA SER A 216 -1.81 -14.99 -15.26
C SER A 216 -0.45 -15.68 -15.05
N ASN A 217 0.58 -14.93 -14.67
CA ASN A 217 1.91 -15.46 -14.45
C ASN A 217 2.17 -15.94 -13.02
N LEU A 218 1.19 -15.76 -12.12
CA LEU A 218 1.34 -16.07 -10.69
C LEU A 218 1.69 -17.54 -10.43
N ALA A 219 1.25 -18.46 -11.28
CA ALA A 219 1.63 -19.87 -11.20
C ALA A 219 3.14 -20.08 -11.42
N PHE A 220 3.75 -19.38 -12.38
CA PHE A 220 5.20 -19.47 -12.64
C PHE A 220 6.01 -18.91 -11.46
N VAL A 221 5.58 -17.79 -10.89
CA VAL A 221 6.23 -17.21 -9.71
C VAL A 221 6.18 -18.17 -8.53
N LYS A 222 5.02 -18.79 -8.27
CA LYS A 222 4.88 -19.81 -7.21
C LYS A 222 5.80 -21.02 -7.43
N ILE A 223 5.92 -21.51 -8.66
CA ILE A 223 6.84 -22.60 -9.00
C ILE A 223 8.29 -22.20 -8.71
N ALA A 224 8.70 -20.99 -9.10
CA ALA A 224 10.05 -20.50 -8.80
C ALA A 224 10.31 -20.41 -7.28
N MET A 225 9.32 -19.97 -6.50
CA MET A 225 9.40 -19.97 -5.04
C MET A 225 9.55 -21.40 -4.47
N MET A 226 8.78 -22.36 -4.99
CA MET A 226 8.89 -23.77 -4.58
C MET A 226 10.27 -24.35 -4.88
N PHE A 227 10.85 -24.03 -6.04
CA PHE A 227 12.21 -24.48 -6.38
C PHE A 227 13.28 -23.91 -5.45
N ARG A 228 13.11 -22.67 -4.96
CA ARG A 228 14.04 -22.06 -4.01
C ARG A 228 14.05 -22.78 -2.65
N GLU A 229 12.90 -23.28 -2.21
CA GLU A 229 12.74 -23.99 -0.93
C GLU A 229 13.16 -25.47 -1.00
N MET A 230 13.33 -26.01 -2.21
CA MET A 230 13.60 -27.42 -2.44
C MET A 230 15.07 -27.78 -2.12
N PRO A 231 15.35 -28.93 -1.48
CA PRO A 231 16.70 -29.45 -1.33
C PRO A 231 17.39 -29.68 -2.69
N THR A 232 18.68 -29.36 -2.76
CA THR A 232 19.47 -29.36 -4.01
C THR A 232 19.36 -30.64 -4.84
N GLU A 233 19.31 -31.81 -4.18
CA GLU A 233 19.21 -33.11 -4.86
C GLU A 233 17.83 -33.33 -5.52
N GLN A 234 16.75 -32.82 -4.93
CA GLN A 234 15.42 -32.88 -5.53
C GLN A 234 15.31 -31.90 -6.69
N LEU A 235 15.92 -30.72 -6.57
CA LEU A 235 15.96 -29.73 -7.64
C LEU A 235 16.72 -30.26 -8.87
N ARG A 236 17.85 -30.96 -8.66
CA ARG A 236 18.61 -31.60 -9.74
C ARG A 236 17.78 -32.65 -10.49
N LYS A 237 17.07 -33.51 -9.76
CA LYS A 237 16.17 -34.52 -10.37
C LYS A 237 15.01 -33.89 -11.15
N ALA A 238 14.44 -32.80 -10.64
CA ALA A 238 13.40 -32.07 -11.35
C ALA A 238 13.93 -31.45 -12.66
N ALA A 239 15.16 -30.91 -12.63
CA ALA A 239 15.82 -30.38 -13.83
C ALA A 239 16.14 -31.46 -14.86
N GLU A 240 16.64 -32.62 -14.43
CA GLU A 240 16.87 -33.79 -15.30
C GLU A 240 15.57 -34.25 -15.98
N GLY A 241 14.48 -34.36 -15.21
CA GLY A 241 13.17 -34.73 -15.76
C GLY A 241 12.60 -33.72 -16.76
N LEU A 242 12.85 -32.41 -16.57
CA LEU A 242 12.46 -31.39 -17.55
C LEU A 242 13.29 -31.51 -18.85
N LEU A 243 14.57 -31.84 -18.72
CA LEU A 243 15.47 -32.00 -19.86
C LEU A 243 15.04 -33.19 -20.73
N ASP A 244 14.67 -34.31 -20.09
CA ASP A 244 14.15 -35.52 -20.75
C ASP A 244 12.81 -35.29 -21.48
N ILE A 245 11.96 -34.35 -21.03
CA ILE A 245 10.69 -34.00 -21.70
C ILE A 245 10.92 -33.16 -22.95
N THR A 246 12.05 -32.46 -23.03
CA THR A 246 12.36 -31.51 -24.12
C THR A 246 13.25 -32.10 -25.23
N MET A 247 13.74 -33.33 -25.07
CA MET A 247 14.49 -34.09 -26.08
C MET A 247 13.60 -35.14 -26.76
#